data_AF-A0AAP2E0M1-F1
#
_entry.id   AF-A0AAP2E0M1-F1
#
_cell.length_a   1.000
_cell.length_b   1.000
_cell.length_c   1.000
_cell.angle_alpha   90.00
_cell.angle_beta   90.00
_cell.angle_gamma   90.00
#
_symmetry.space_group_name_H-M   'P 1'
#
loop_
_entity.id
_entity.type
_entity.pdbx_description
1 polymer ?
#
loop_
_entity_poly.entity_id
_entity_poly.type
_entity_poly.pdbx_seq_one_letter_code
_entity_poly.pdbx_strand_id
1 'polypeptide(L)'
;MKYLDFLWALDMMYRYYPKYHSNELLLLADDILKWFNNELPEDSSTLIYLQSCYNSPYDALMAVWKEILLLSDTFLPFRRN
;
A
#
# COMPACT_ATOMS: atom_id res chain seq x y z
N MET A 1 -13.27 -2.56 -2.48
CA MET A 1 -12.23 -2.75 -3.51
C MET A 1 -11.93 -4.25 -3.59
N LYS A 2 -11.72 -4.86 -4.76
CA LYS A 2 -11.32 -6.29 -4.75
C LYS A 2 -9.85 -6.37 -4.37
N TYR A 3 -9.52 -7.20 -3.39
CA TYR A 3 -8.14 -7.43 -2.93
C TYR A 3 -7.15 -7.69 -4.08
N LEU A 4 -7.61 -8.40 -5.11
CA LEU A 4 -6.84 -8.66 -6.33
C LEU A 4 -6.42 -7.38 -7.08
N ASP A 5 -7.30 -6.37 -7.15
CA ASP A 5 -7.02 -5.12 -7.85
C ASP A 5 -5.89 -4.35 -7.15
N PHE A 6 -5.83 -4.43 -5.81
CA PHE A 6 -4.78 -3.82 -5.00
C PHE A 6 -3.42 -4.48 -5.24
N LEU A 7 -3.38 -5.82 -5.24
CA LEU A 7 -2.17 -6.58 -5.52
C LEU A 7 -1.63 -6.31 -6.94
N TRP A 8 -2.53 -6.23 -7.92
CA TRP A 8 -2.15 -5.90 -9.30
C TRP A 8 -1.58 -4.51 -9.44
N ALA A 9 -2.14 -3.53 -8.74
CA ALA A 9 -1.61 -2.18 -8.74
C ALA A 9 -0.21 -2.10 -8.10
N LEU A 10 0.01 -2.82 -7.00
CA LEU A 10 1.34 -2.95 -6.39
C LEU A 10 2.35 -3.60 -7.34
N ASP A 11 2.00 -4.71 -7.99
CA ASP A 11 2.86 -5.39 -8.96
C ASP A 11 3.20 -4.49 -10.16
N MET A 12 2.21 -3.72 -10.66
CA MET A 12 2.46 -2.72 -11.70
C MET A 12 3.39 -1.59 -11.24
N MET A 13 3.19 -1.04 -10.03
CA MET A 13 4.07 -0.01 -9.48
C MET A 13 5.51 -0.51 -9.34
N TYR A 14 5.67 -1.75 -8.85
CA TYR A 14 6.97 -2.39 -8.68
C TYR A 14 7.69 -2.59 -10.01
N ARG A 15 6.98 -3.04 -11.06
CA ARG A 15 7.57 -3.36 -12.37
C ARG A 15 7.86 -2.13 -13.22
N TYR A 16 6.95 -1.16 -13.25
CA TYR A 16 7.01 -0.06 -14.21
C TYR A 16 7.64 1.21 -13.62
N TYR A 17 7.74 1.31 -12.30
CA TYR A 17 8.33 2.47 -11.64
C TYR A 17 9.45 2.09 -10.66
N PRO A 18 10.62 1.69 -11.16
CA PRO A 18 11.77 1.35 -10.32
C PRO A 18 12.25 2.52 -9.44
N LYS A 19 11.91 3.77 -9.78
CA LYS A 19 12.15 4.94 -8.91
C LYS A 19 11.35 4.89 -7.60
N TYR A 20 10.26 4.13 -7.55
CA TYR A 20 9.46 3.92 -6.34
C TYR A 20 9.79 2.62 -5.62
N HIS A 21 10.81 1.89 -6.06
CA HIS A 21 11.25 0.65 -5.40
C HIS A 21 11.72 0.88 -3.95
N SER A 22 12.24 2.08 -3.65
CA SER A 22 12.55 2.54 -2.27
C SER A 22 11.45 3.39 -1.65
N ASN A 23 10.26 3.42 -2.24
CA ASN A 23 9.19 4.27 -1.72
C ASN A 23 8.67 3.66 -0.43
N GLU A 24 8.79 4.40 0.66
CA GLU A 24 8.29 4.04 2.00
C GLU A 24 6.82 3.59 1.93
N LEU A 25 6.06 4.10 0.95
CA LEU A 25 4.70 3.68 0.66
C LEU A 25 4.55 2.20 0.27
N LEU A 26 5.46 1.65 -0.54
CA LEU A 26 5.41 0.24 -0.95
C LEU A 26 5.82 -0.69 0.20
N LEU A 27 6.80 -0.27 1.00
CA LEU A 27 7.19 -0.99 2.21
C LEU A 27 6.05 -1.00 3.23
N LEU A 28 5.40 0.14 3.43
CA LEU A 28 4.21 0.26 4.29
C LEU A 28 3.06 -0.60 3.76
N ALA A 29 2.84 -0.64 2.44
CA ALA A 29 1.83 -1.49 1.82
C ALA A 29 2.07 -2.98 2.09
N ASP A 30 3.33 -3.43 1.99
CA ASP A 30 3.74 -4.80 2.25
C ASP A 30 3.56 -5.18 3.74
N ASP A 31 3.97 -4.30 4.65
CA ASP A 31 3.78 -4.49 6.09
C ASP A 31 2.30 -4.56 6.47
N ILE A 32 1.45 -3.73 5.87
CA ILE A 32 0.00 -3.77 6.06
C ILE A 32 -0.60 -5.07 5.48
N LEU A 33 -0.12 -5.56 4.34
CA LEU A 33 -0.56 -6.84 3.78
C LEU A 33 -0.20 -8.02 4.70
N LYS A 34 1.01 -8.01 5.27
CA LYS A 34 1.42 -9.00 6.29
C LYS A 34 0.56 -8.90 7.54
N TRP A 35 0.21 -7.69 7.98
CA TRP A 35 -0.75 -7.50 9.08
C TRP A 35 -2.12 -8.09 8.74
N PHE A 36 -2.62 -7.82 7.54
CA PHE A 36 -3.93 -8.30 7.07
C PHE A 36 -3.99 -9.84 6.99
N ASN A 37 -2.89 -10.48 6.60
CA ASN A 37 -2.78 -11.94 6.52
C ASN A 37 -2.41 -12.63 7.85
N ASN A 38 -2.31 -11.88 8.96
CA ASN A 38 -1.80 -12.36 10.26
C ASN A 38 -0.39 -12.99 10.17
N GLU A 39 0.45 -12.48 9.28
CA GLU A 39 1.85 -12.91 9.12
C GLU A 39 2.81 -12.11 10.00
N LEU A 40 2.36 -11.01 10.60
CA LEU A 40 3.14 -10.24 11.57
C LEU A 40 3.03 -10.85 12.97
N PRO A 41 4.15 -11.05 13.68
CA PRO A 41 4.15 -11.42 15.10
C PRO A 41 3.46 -10.36 15.96
N GLU A 42 2.72 -10.79 16.98
CA GLU A 42 1.99 -9.90 17.91
C GLU A 42 2.89 -8.87 18.59
N ASP A 43 4.15 -9.23 18.88
CA ASP A 43 5.13 -8.37 19.53
C ASP A 43 6.03 -7.60 18.55
N SER A 44 5.75 -7.66 17.24
CA SER A 44 6.59 -6.97 16.26
C SER A 44 6.43 -5.45 16.36
N SER A 45 7.56 -4.73 16.32
CA SER A 45 7.55 -3.26 16.34
C SER A 45 6.75 -2.68 15.18
N THR A 46 6.76 -3.33 14.01
CA THR A 46 5.94 -2.98 12.85
C THR A 46 4.44 -3.07 13.15
N LEU A 47 3.97 -4.16 13.77
CA LEU A 47 2.57 -4.32 14.10
C LEU A 47 2.10 -3.29 15.14
N ILE A 48 2.90 -3.09 16.20
CA ILE A 48 2.62 -2.08 17.23
C ILE A 48 2.53 -0.69 16.60
N TYR A 49 3.45 -0.36 15.69
CA TYR A 49 3.43 0.89 14.95
C TYR A 49 2.15 1.03 14.10
N LEU A 50 1.79 0.01 13.31
CA LEU A 50 0.59 0.02 12.48
C LEU A 50 -0.69 0.17 13.30
N GLN A 51 -0.79 -0.51 14.45
CA GLN A 51 -1.92 -0.40 15.37
C GLN A 51 -2.00 0.98 16.07
N SER A 52 -0.86 1.65 16.25
CA SER A 52 -0.84 3.02 16.77
C SER A 52 -1.33 4.06 15.76
N CYS A 53 -1.18 3.77 14.46
CA CYS A 53 -1.57 4.66 13.38
C CYS A 53 -2.98 4.37 12.84
N TYR A 54 -3.42 3.10 12.88
CA TYR A 54 -4.65 2.64 12.23
C TYR A 54 -5.46 1.74 13.16
N ASN A 55 -6.78 1.92 13.15
CA ASN A 55 -7.71 1.12 13.96
C ASN A 55 -7.93 -0.30 13.42
N SER A 56 -7.70 -0.51 12.12
CA SER A 56 -7.86 -1.80 11.47
C SER A 56 -6.93 -1.94 10.26
N PRO A 57 -6.53 -3.17 9.89
CA PRO A 57 -5.71 -3.39 8.69
C PRO A 57 -6.46 -2.99 7.40
N TYR A 58 -7.80 -3.02 7.40
CA TYR A 58 -8.61 -2.55 6.28
C TYR A 58 -8.53 -1.03 6.10
N ASP A 59 -8.55 -0.27 7.20
CA ASP A 59 -8.37 1.18 7.16
C ASP A 59 -6.97 1.56 6.68
N ALA A 60 -5.95 0.81 7.13
CA ALA A 60 -4.57 0.98 6.68
C ALA A 60 -4.42 0.72 5.16
N LEU A 61 -5.01 -0.37 4.66
CA LEU A 61 -5.06 -0.67 3.21
C LEU A 61 -5.74 0.44 2.43
N MET A 62 -6.86 0.97 2.93
CA MET A 62 -7.60 2.04 2.25
C MET A 62 -6.80 3.36 2.21
N ALA A 63 -6.07 3.68 3.27
CA ALA A 63 -5.21 4.85 3.33
C ALA A 63 -4.09 4.75 2.28
N VAL A 64 -3.37 3.64 2.25
CA VAL A 64 -2.31 3.40 1.25
C VAL A 64 -2.87 3.39 -0.17
N TRP A 65 -4.04 2.80 -0.38
CA TRP A 65 -4.68 2.78 -1.69
C TRP A 65 -4.98 4.19 -2.23
N LYS A 66 -5.43 5.11 -1.38
CA LYS A 66 -5.67 6.51 -1.77
C LYS A 66 -4.38 7.20 -2.20
N GLU A 67 -3.29 6.98 -1.48
CA GLU A 67 -1.98 7.52 -1.85
C GLU A 67 -1.46 6.94 -3.17
N ILE A 68 -1.63 5.63 -3.39
CA ILE A 68 -1.31 4.98 -4.68
C ILE A 68 -2.13 5.61 -5.81
N LEU A 69 -3.43 5.85 -5.60
CA LEU A 69 -4.28 6.51 -6.58
C LEU A 69 -3.81 7.94 -6.86
N LEU A 70 -3.50 8.73 -5.83
CA LEU A 70 -3.00 10.10 -5.98
C LEU A 70 -1.67 10.15 -6.76
N LEU A 71 -0.76 9.23 -6.46
CA LEU A 71 0.47 9.07 -7.23
C LEU A 71 0.15 8.74 -8.68
N SER A 72 -0.71 7.76 -8.92
CA SER A 72 -1.09 7.36 -10.28
C SER A 72 -1.79 8.47 -11.08
N ASP A 73 -2.59 9.31 -10.42
CA ASP A 73 -3.30 10.43 -11.05
C ASP A 73 -2.34 11.58 -11.38
N THR A 74 -1.33 11.79 -10.53
CA THR A 74 -0.18 12.68 -10.84
C THR A 74 0.60 12.20 -12.07
N PHE A 75 0.58 10.90 -12.37
CA PHE A 75 1.17 10.30 -13.58
C PHE A 75 0.23 10.25 -14.79
N LEU A 76 -1.03 10.68 -14.66
CA LEU A 76 -1.99 10.77 -15.76
C LEU A 76 -2.29 12.22 -16.20
N PRO A 77 -1.30 13.06 -16.59
CA PRO A 77 -1.64 14.32 -17.26
C PRO A 77 -2.20 14.10 -18.69
N PHE A 78 -2.35 12.85 -19.16
CA PHE A 78 -2.62 12.52 -20.57
C PHE A 78 -3.92 11.77 -20.86
N ARG A 79 -4.94 11.86 -19.99
CA ARG A 79 -6.28 11.38 -20.34
C ARG A 79 -7.39 12.37 -20.02
N ARG A 80 -7.25 13.57 -20.59
CA ARG A 80 -8.41 14.39 -20.98
C ARG A 80 -8.57 14.26 -22.49
N ASN A 81 -9.54 13.44 -22.89
CA ASN A 81 -10.24 13.55 -24.17
C ASN A 81 -11.72 13.30 -23.89
#